data_AF-A0A4R3HZ94-F1
#
_entry.id   AF-A0A4R3HZ94-F1
#
_cell.length_a   1.000
_cell.length_b   1.000
_cell.length_c   1.000
_cell.angle_alpha   90.00
_cell.angle_beta   90.00
_cell.angle_gamma   90.00
#
_symmetry.space_group_name_H-M   'P 1'
#
loop_
_entity.id
_entity.type
_entity.pdbx_description
1 polymer ?
#
loop_
_entity_poly.entity_id
_entity_poly.type
_entity_poly.pdbx_seq_one_letter_code
_entity_poly.pdbx_strand_id
1 'polypeptide(L)'
;MGIYIIRDKETGQTLVASSRNVYGAMNRAQFELRLRSHANKTLQAKWDRGGPDRFEFELVELLKEREDSNFDYGEELRTLEQLYREQYEQQAGAIR
;
A
#
# COMPACT_ATOMS: atom_id res chain seq x y z
N MET A 1 -11.06 -7.75 -0.91
CA MET A 1 -10.76 -6.33 -0.61
C MET A 1 -9.81 -6.24 0.57
N GLY A 2 -9.05 -5.16 0.72
CA GLY A 2 -8.08 -5.07 1.81
C GLY A 2 -7.10 -3.91 1.70
N ILE A 3 -6.16 -3.92 2.63
CA ILE A 3 -5.06 -2.97 2.78
C ILE A 3 -3.74 -3.67 2.44
N TYR A 4 -2.91 -3.03 1.62
CA TYR A 4 -1.56 -3.49 1.33
C TYR A 4 -0.57 -2.35 1.51
N ILE A 5 0.71 -2.71 1.61
CA ILE A 5 1.81 -1.76 1.69
C ILE A 5 2.84 -1.98 0.59
N ILE A 6 3.58 -0.91 0.31
CA ILE A 6 4.85 -0.94 -0.43
C ILE A 6 5.90 -0.33 0.50
N ARG A 7 6.83 -1.16 0.98
CA ARG A 7 7.88 -0.76 1.92
C ARG A 7 9.22 -0.67 1.22
N ASP A 8 9.89 0.46 1.37
CA ASP A 8 11.31 0.59 1.07
C ASP A 8 12.11 -0.02 2.23
N LYS A 9 12.75 -1.18 1.99
CA LYS A 9 13.48 -1.93 3.04
C LYS A 9 14.72 -1.19 3.55
N GLU A 10 15.26 -0.24 2.80
CA GLU A 10 16.45 0.50 3.18
C GLU A 10 16.12 1.68 4.11
N THR A 11 15.00 2.37 3.84
CA THR A 11 14.61 3.56 4.61
C THR A 11 13.50 3.30 5.63
N GLY A 12 12.83 2.15 5.54
CA GLY A 12 11.63 1.84 6.32
C GLY A 12 10.39 2.62 5.89
N GLN A 13 10.49 3.52 4.91
CA GLN A 13 9.35 4.31 4.44
C GLN A 13 8.32 3.40 3.78
N THR A 14 7.07 3.58 4.20
CA THR A 14 5.97 2.68 3.84
C THR A 14 4.85 3.49 3.16
N LEU A 15 4.47 3.09 1.96
CA LEU A 15 3.22 3.53 1.34
C LEU A 15 2.13 2.55 1.72
N VAL A 16 1.03 3.04 2.28
CA VAL A 16 -0.20 2.26 2.55
C VAL A 16 -1.21 2.55 1.44
N ALA A 17 -1.96 1.54 1.01
CA ALA A 17 -3.05 1.70 0.05
C ALA A 17 -4.14 0.64 0.25
N SER A 18 -5.37 1.00 -0.10
CA SER A 18 -6.55 0.13 -0.03
C SER A 18 -7.12 -0.22 -1.42
N SER A 19 -7.81 -1.35 -1.54
CA SER A 19 -8.53 -1.71 -2.77
C SER A 19 -9.63 -2.74 -2.56
N ARG A 20 -10.68 -2.69 -3.40
CA ARG A 20 -11.69 -3.75 -3.48
C ARG A 20 -11.11 -5.07 -4.01
N ASN A 21 -10.10 -5.00 -4.88
CA ASN A 21 -9.28 -6.13 -5.31
C ASN A 21 -7.81 -5.88 -4.91
N VAL A 22 -7.47 -6.22 -3.68
CA VAL A 22 -6.16 -5.90 -3.07
C VAL A 22 -4.99 -6.58 -3.78
N TYR A 23 -5.12 -7.87 -4.12
CA TYR A 23 -4.08 -8.60 -4.86
C TYR A 23 -3.89 -8.04 -6.28
N GLY A 24 -5.00 -7.72 -6.97
CA GLY A 24 -4.95 -7.08 -8.28
C GLY A 24 -4.29 -5.70 -8.24
N ALA A 25 -4.62 -4.88 -7.24
CA ALA A 25 -4.02 -3.57 -7.05
C ALA A 25 -2.52 -3.66 -6.74
N MET A 26 -2.11 -4.58 -5.86
CA MET A 26 -0.72 -4.80 -5.51
C MET A 26 0.12 -5.25 -6.71
N ASN A 27 -0.38 -6.23 -7.49
CA ASN A 27 0.27 -6.68 -8.73
C ASN A 27 0.38 -5.56 -9.77
N ARG A 28 -0.69 -4.79 -9.94
CA ARG A 28 -0.70 -3.63 -10.84
C ARG A 28 0.33 -2.59 -10.42
N ALA A 29 0.41 -2.25 -9.13
CA ALA A 29 1.41 -1.29 -8.64
C ALA A 29 2.84 -1.76 -8.95
N GLN A 30 3.15 -3.03 -8.69
CA GLN A 30 4.46 -3.60 -9.02
C GLN A 30 4.74 -3.57 -10.53
N PHE A 31 3.74 -3.88 -11.36
CA PHE A 31 3.86 -3.83 -12.82
C PHE A 31 4.08 -2.40 -13.34
N GLU A 32 3.30 -1.43 -12.89
CA GLU A 32 3.44 -0.02 -13.25
C GLU A 32 4.81 0.53 -12.85
N LEU A 33 5.34 0.14 -11.68
CA LEU A 33 6.69 0.53 -11.24
C LEU A 33 7.77 -0.02 -12.17
N ARG A 34 7.66 -1.29 -12.59
CA ARG A 34 8.57 -1.89 -13.58
C ARG A 34 8.48 -1.20 -14.94
N LEU A 35 7.30 -0.76 -15.36
CA LEU A 35 7.07 -0.04 -16.62
C LEU A 35 7.37 1.46 -16.54
N ARG A 36 7.78 1.98 -15.39
CA ARG A 36 7.99 3.41 -15.14
C ARG A 36 6.73 4.28 -15.36
N SER A 37 5.56 3.70 -15.16
CA SER A 37 4.25 4.34 -15.39
C SER A 37 3.46 4.61 -14.10
N HIS A 38 4.01 4.26 -12.93
CA HIS A 38 3.28 4.42 -11.67
C HIS A 38 2.89 5.89 -11.42
N ALA A 39 1.68 6.08 -10.88
CA ALA A 39 1.11 7.42 -10.67
C ALA A 39 1.88 8.22 -9.61
N ASN A 40 2.30 7.55 -8.53
CA ASN A 40 3.14 8.16 -7.49
C ASN A 40 4.58 8.34 -8.01
N LYS A 41 4.91 9.55 -8.47
CA LYS A 41 6.22 9.89 -9.04
C LYS A 41 7.36 9.84 -8.03
N THR A 42 7.08 10.12 -6.76
CA THR A 42 8.07 9.99 -5.68
C THR A 42 8.44 8.53 -5.45
N LEU A 43 7.45 7.63 -5.42
CA LEU A 43 7.70 6.19 -5.32
C LEU A 43 8.46 5.68 -6.54
N GLN A 44 8.05 6.08 -7.76
CA GLN A 44 8.74 5.71 -8.99
C GLN A 44 10.22 6.12 -8.97
N ALA A 45 10.53 7.36 -8.57
CA ALA A 45 11.91 7.83 -8.50
C ALA A 45 12.77 7.05 -7.50
N LYS A 46 12.20 6.63 -6.36
CA LYS A 46 12.89 5.76 -5.40
C LYS A 46 13.10 4.35 -5.96
N TRP A 47 12.07 3.80 -6.60
CA TRP A 47 12.12 2.52 -7.30
C TRP A 47 13.22 2.47 -8.35
N ASP A 48 13.29 3.48 -9.21
CA ASP A 48 14.28 3.57 -10.29
C ASP A 48 15.72 3.64 -9.76
N ARG A 49 15.94 4.21 -8.57
CA ARG A 49 17.26 4.30 -7.93
C ARG A 49 17.65 3.04 -7.17
N GLY A 50 16.69 2.42 -6.50
CA GLY A 50 16.95 1.30 -5.59
C GLY A 50 16.75 -0.08 -6.20
N GLY A 51 16.07 -0.18 -7.33
CA GLY A 51 15.72 -1.44 -7.98
C GLY A 51 14.60 -2.21 -7.25
N PRO A 52 14.05 -3.25 -7.91
CA PRO A 52 12.91 -4.01 -7.39
C PRO A 52 13.20 -4.69 -6.05
N ASP A 53 14.42 -5.20 -5.85
CA ASP A 53 14.77 -5.98 -4.66
C ASP A 53 14.83 -5.14 -3.38
N ARG A 54 14.85 -3.80 -3.49
CA ARG A 54 14.78 -2.89 -2.35
C ARG A 54 13.36 -2.79 -1.77
N PHE A 55 12.34 -3.12 -2.55
CA PHE A 55 10.95 -2.91 -2.17
C PHE A 55 10.24 -4.21 -1.84
N GLU A 56 9.40 -4.15 -0.83
CA GLU A 56 8.53 -5.24 -0.40
C GLU A 56 7.06 -4.84 -0.59
N PHE A 57 6.25 -5.77 -1.08
CA PHE A 57 4.81 -5.62 -1.26
C PHE A 57 4.12 -6.63 -0.37
N GLU A 58 3.29 -6.16 0.54
CA GLU A 58 2.71 -7.00 1.59
C GLU A 58 1.23 -6.69 1.77
N LEU A 59 0.42 -7.74 1.90
CA LEU A 59 -0.97 -7.63 2.34
C LEU A 59 -1.00 -7.46 3.86
N VAL A 60 -1.55 -6.35 4.33
CA VAL A 60 -1.66 -6.06 5.77
C VAL A 60 -2.96 -6.61 6.34
N GLU A 61 -4.08 -6.36 5.66
CA GLU A 61 -5.39 -6.78 6.14
C GLU A 61 -6.33 -7.12 4.99
N LEU A 62 -7.04 -8.25 5.13
CA LEU A 62 -8.16 -8.61 4.27
C LEU A 62 -9.47 -8.19 4.91
N LEU A 63 -10.23 -7.37 4.20
CA LEU A 63 -11.60 -7.08 4.56
C LEU A 63 -12.49 -8.19 4.01
N LYS A 64 -13.22 -8.84 4.90
CA LYS A 64 -14.22 -9.84 4.54
C LYS A 64 -15.46 -9.16 3.98
N GLU A 65 -16.03 -9.78 2.97
CA GLU A 65 -17.37 -9.40 2.50
C GLU A 65 -18.38 -9.68 3.62
N ARG A 66 -19.26 -8.72 3.83
CA ARG A 66 -20.41 -8.78 4.70
C ARG A 66 -21.65 -9.07 3.86
N GLU A 67 -22.59 -9.83 4.42
CA GLU A 67 -23.87 -10.15 3.78
C GLU A 67 -24.77 -8.92 3.60
N ASP A 68 -24.51 -7.85 4.36
CA ASP A 68 -25.23 -6.58 4.27
C ASP A 68 -24.82 -5.81 2.99
N SER A 69 -25.75 -5.73 2.03
CA SER A 69 -25.59 -5.01 0.78
C SER A 69 -25.50 -3.49 0.95
N ASN A 70 -25.94 -2.94 2.09
CA ASN A 70 -25.89 -1.51 2.39
C ASN A 70 -24.56 -1.07 3.02
N PHE A 71 -23.65 -2.01 3.30
CA PHE A 71 -22.36 -1.70 3.91
C PHE A 71 -21.46 -0.90 2.94
N ASP A 72 -21.05 0.30 3.34
CA ASP A 72 -20.13 1.14 2.56
C ASP A 72 -18.67 0.68 2.73
N TYR A 73 -18.29 -0.32 1.95
CA TYR A 73 -16.90 -0.77 1.86
C TYR A 73 -15.91 0.31 1.44
N GLY A 74 -16.37 1.35 0.72
CA GLY A 74 -15.52 2.46 0.32
C GLY A 74 -15.13 3.32 1.52
N GLU A 75 -16.08 3.62 2.41
CA GLU A 75 -15.81 4.32 3.66
C GLU A 75 -14.91 3.48 4.57
N GLU A 76 -15.25 2.20 4.79
CA GLU A 76 -14.46 1.30 5.64
C GLU A 76 -13.00 1.21 5.18
N LEU A 77 -12.77 1.03 3.87
CA LEU A 77 -11.42 0.97 3.31
C LEU A 77 -10.65 2.29 3.50
N ARG A 78 -11.32 3.45 3.36
CA ARG A 78 -10.69 4.76 3.61
C ARG A 78 -10.30 4.93 5.07
N THR A 79 -11.18 4.55 5.99
CA THR A 79 -10.93 4.62 7.43
C THR A 79 -9.77 3.74 7.84
N LEU A 80 -9.74 2.48 7.37
CA LEU A 80 -8.63 1.57 7.65
C LEU A 80 -7.33 2.02 6.99
N GLU A 81 -7.38 2.51 5.75
CA GLU A 81 -6.18 3.05 5.10
C GLU A 81 -5.57 4.19 5.91
N GLN A 82 -6.40 5.13 6.39
CA GLN A 82 -5.93 6.25 7.21
C GLN A 82 -5.33 5.77 8.54
N LEU A 83 -5.98 4.83 9.22
CA LEU A 83 -5.46 4.22 10.46
C LEU A 83 -4.07 3.60 10.24
N TYR A 84 -3.91 2.80 9.19
CA TYR A 84 -2.62 2.16 8.90
C TYR A 84 -1.56 3.17 8.44
N ARG A 85 -1.93 4.23 7.72
CA ARG A 85 -1.00 5.33 7.37
C ARG A 85 -0.40 5.93 8.63
N GLU A 86 -1.25 6.30 9.59
CA GLU A 86 -0.82 6.88 10.86
C GLU A 86 0.08 5.91 11.65
N GLN A 87 -0.31 4.62 11.72
CA GLN A 87 0.48 3.59 12.39
C GLN A 87 1.90 3.46 11.80
N TYR A 88 2.02 3.41 10.47
CA TYR A 88 3.32 3.26 9.82
C TYR A 88 4.16 4.55 9.82
N GLU A 89 3.52 5.72 9.81
CA GLU A 89 4.22 6.99 10.01
C GLU A 89 4.84 7.08 11.41
N GLN A 90 4.12 6.65 12.46
CA GLN A 90 4.64 6.61 13.82
C GLN A 90 5.79 5.60 13.97
N GLN A 91 5.72 4.43 13.35
CA GLN A 91 6.81 3.45 13.38
C GLN A 91 8.08 3.96 12.68
N ALA A 92 7.94 4.67 11.56
CA ALA A 92 9.09 5.28 10.89
C ALA A 92 9.74 6.41 11.72
N GLY A 93 8.95 7.11 12.54
CA GLY A 93 9.43 8.12 13.47
C GLY A 93 10.15 7.56 14.70
N ALA A 94 9.80 6.35 15.13
CA ALA A 94 10.35 5.70 16.33
C ALA A 94 11.75 5.08 16.12
N ILE A 95 12.23 4.98 14.87
CA ILE A 95 13.55 4.41 14.51
C ILE A 95 14.62 5.51 14.35
N ARG A 96 14.32 6.76 14.74
CA ARG A 96 15.28 7.88 14.70
C ARG A 96 15.93 8.18 16.04
#